data_AF-A0A973MDT6-F1
#
_entry.id   AF-A0A973MDT6-F1
#
_cell.length_a   1.000
_cell.length_b   1.000
_cell.length_c   1.000
_cell.angle_alpha   90.00
_cell.angle_beta   90.00
_cell.angle_gamma   90.00
#
_symmetry.space_group_name_H-M   'P 1'
#
loop_
_entity.id
_entity.type
_entity.pdbx_description
1 polymer ?
#
loop_
_entity_poly.entity_id
_entity_poly.type
_entity_poly.pdbx_seq_one_letter_code
_entity_poly.pdbx_strand_id
1 'polypeptide(L)' 'MSTAARRRARLLDDIRQRPREVRTGEVMRLYRANGWGPSRATARHDLQYFARRGVLIEHGPEDDRHYTLNLAKAGTR' A
#
# COMPACT_ATOMS: atom_id res chain seq x y z
N MET A 1 -2.99 13.07 -14.24
CA MET A 1 -2.73 12.39 -12.95
C MET A 1 -1.27 11.92 -12.92
N SER A 2 -0.48 12.25 -11.90
CA SER A 2 0.95 11.87 -11.85
C SER A 2 1.14 10.36 -11.70
N THR A 3 2.32 9.83 -12.06
CA THR A 3 2.65 8.41 -11.87
C THR A 3 2.50 7.98 -10.41
N ALA A 4 2.90 8.83 -9.45
CA ALA A 4 2.71 8.56 -8.02
C ALA A 4 1.23 8.42 -7.64
N ALA A 5 0.36 9.29 -8.15
CA ALA A 5 -1.08 9.21 -7.90
C ALA A 5 -1.71 7.95 -8.52
N ARG A 6 -1.31 7.56 -9.74
CA ARG A 6 -1.75 6.31 -10.39
C ARG A 6 -1.35 5.07 -9.58
N ARG A 7 -0.10 5.02 -9.12
CA ARG A 7 0.44 3.92 -8.31
C ARG A 7 -0.32 3.77 -6.99
N ARG A 8 -0.54 4.87 -6.28
CA ARG A 8 -1.28 4.89 -5.01
C ARG A 8 -2.74 4.46 -5.20
N ALA A 9 -3.42 4.97 -6.23
CA ALA A 9 -4.79 4.58 -6.51
C ALA A 9 -4.90 3.07 -6.78
N ARG A 10 -4.01 2.53 -7.62
CA ARG A 10 -3.98 1.09 -7.92
C ARG A 10 -3.62 0.23 -6.71
N LEU A 11 -2.66 0.67 -5.90
CA LEU A 11 -2.30 -0.01 -4.66
C LEU A 11 -3.51 -0.09 -3.72
N LEU A 12 -4.19 1.04 -3.49
CA LEU A 12 -5.35 1.05 -2.60
C LEU A 12 -6.50 0.19 -3.12
N ASP A 13 -6.73 0.20 -4.44
CA ASP A 13 -7.72 -0.67 -5.10
C ASP A 13 -7.40 -2.16 -4.88
N ASP A 14 -6.15 -2.59 -5.09
CA ASP A 14 -5.71 -3.98 -4.85
C ASP A 14 -5.93 -4.41 -3.39
N ILE A 15 -5.57 -3.55 -2.44
CA ILE A 15 -5.74 -3.81 -1.00
C ILE A 15 -7.22 -3.91 -0.61
N ARG A 16 -8.08 -3.08 -1.21
CA ARG A 16 -9.54 -3.10 -0.95
C ARG A 16 -10.21 -4.33 -1.54
N GLN A 17 -9.78 -4.78 -2.72
CA GLN A 17 -10.33 -5.98 -3.36
C GLN A 17 -9.94 -7.25 -2.62
N ARG A 18 -8.75 -7.26 -1.98
CA ARG A 18 -8.23 -8.42 -1.25
C ARG A 18 -7.66 -7.97 0.09
N PRO A 19 -8.51 -7.68 1.09
CA PRO A 19 -8.05 -7.28 2.42
C PRO A 19 -7.20 -8.40 3.04
N ARG A 20 -5.90 -8.13 3.16
CA ARG A 20 -4.90 -9.02 3.76
C ARG A 20 -3.76 -8.19 4.33
N GLU A 21 -2.80 -8.84 4.95
CA GLU A 21 -1.51 -8.24 5.26
C GLU A 21 -0.73 -7.97 3.98
N VAL A 22 -0.22 -6.74 3.85
CA VAL A 22 0.49 -6.28 2.67
C VAL A 22 1.91 -5.90 3.06
N ARG A 23 2.88 -6.56 2.45
CA ARG A 23 4.30 -6.28 2.63
C ARG A 23 4.86 -5.45 1.49
N THR A 24 5.94 -4.72 1.75
CA THR A 24 6.62 -3.89 0.72
C THR A 24 7.00 -4.71 -0.52
N GLY A 25 7.38 -5.98 -0.35
CA GLY A 25 7.73 -6.88 -1.44
C GLY A 25 6.55 -7.19 -2.39
N GLU A 26 5.33 -7.28 -1.88
CA GLU A 26 4.13 -7.48 -2.70
C GLU A 26 3.80 -6.24 -3.52
N VAL A 27 3.92 -5.05 -2.91
CA VAL A 27 3.73 -3.78 -3.62
C VAL A 27 4.74 -3.62 -4.76
N MET A 28 5.99 -4.07 -4.56
CA MET A 28 6.99 -4.12 -5.63
C MET A 28 6.57 -5.05 -6.78
N ARG A 29 6.02 -6.23 -6.47
CA ARG A 29 5.51 -7.16 -7.49
C ARG A 29 4.33 -6.54 -8.25
N LEU A 30 3.38 -5.91 -7.54
CA LEU A 30 2.27 -5.19 -8.14
C LEU A 30 2.79 -4.09 -9.08
N TYR A 31 3.75 -3.29 -8.65
CA TYR A 31 4.29 -2.20 -9.47
C TYR A 31 4.98 -2.70 -10.73
N ARG A 32 5.80 -3.74 -10.63
CA ARG A 32 6.42 -4.40 -11.79
C ARG A 32 5.37 -4.94 -12.77
N ALA A 33 4.31 -5.59 -12.27
CA ALA A 33 3.23 -6.12 -13.10
C ALA A 33 2.45 -5.03 -13.86
N ASN A 34 2.42 -3.80 -13.34
CA ASN A 34 1.79 -2.64 -13.99
C ASN A 34 2.80 -1.82 -14.85
N GLY A 35 4.02 -2.33 -15.09
CA GLY A 35 5.05 -1.66 -15.87
C GLY A 35 5.67 -0.44 -15.19
N TRP A 36 5.48 -0.28 -13.88
CA TRP A 36 6.11 0.79 -13.12
C TRP A 36 7.47 0.33 -12.61
N GLY A 37 8.51 1.16 -12.77
CA GLY A 37 9.87 0.92 -12.28
C GLY A 37 10.28 1.59 -10.96
N PRO A 38 9.43 1.77 -9.94
CA PRO A 38 9.83 2.39 -8.69
C PRO A 38 10.62 1.44 -7.79
N SER A 39 11.37 2.00 -6.85
CA SER A 39 12.21 1.24 -5.93
C SER A 39 11.44 0.71 -4.71
N ARG A 40 12.07 -0.16 -3.93
CA ARG A 40 11.56 -0.63 -2.63
C ARG A 40 11.22 0.53 -1.70
N ALA A 41 12.04 1.59 -1.69
CA ALA A 41 11.79 2.79 -0.91
C ALA A 41 10.50 3.49 -1.35
N THR A 42 10.24 3.57 -2.66
CA THR A 42 9.00 4.17 -3.15
C THR A 42 7.77 3.34 -2.76
N ALA A 43 7.84 2.01 -2.84
CA ALA A 43 6.76 1.14 -2.39
C ALA A 43 6.47 1.32 -0.89
N ARG A 44 7.53 1.38 -0.07
CA ARG A 44 7.42 1.65 1.38
C ARG A 44 6.81 3.02 1.65
N HIS A 45 7.24 4.07 0.94
CA HIS A 45 6.68 5.41 1.09
C HIS A 45 5.20 5.48 0.70
N ASP A 46 4.75 4.72 -0.30
CA ASP A 46 3.33 4.69 -0.67
C ASP A 46 2.47 3.97 0.39
N LEU A 47 2.99 2.91 1.02
CA LEU A 47 2.34 2.27 2.17
C LEU A 47 2.26 3.22 3.38
N GLN A 48 3.38 3.87 3.72
CA GLN A 48 3.45 4.87 4.78
C GLN A 48 2.54 6.07 4.52
N TYR A 49 2.38 6.47 3.26
CA TYR A 49 1.44 7.52 2.87
C TYR A 49 0.01 7.17 3.29
N PHE A 50 -0.42 5.93 3.12
CA PHE A 50 -1.75 5.50 3.56
C PHE A 50 -1.84 5.28 5.07
N ALA A 51 -0.78 4.78 5.70
CA ALA A 51 -0.73 4.61 7.16
C ALA A 51 -0.84 5.95 7.89
N ARG A 52 -0.09 6.98 7.46
CA ARG A 52 -0.18 8.35 8.01
C ARG A 52 -1.57 8.98 7.86
N ARG A 53 -2.36 8.54 6.88
CA ARG A 53 -3.74 8.98 6.67
C ARG A 53 -4.76 8.09 7.38
N GLY A 54 -4.31 7.10 8.16
CA GLY A 54 -5.15 6.14 8.87
C GLY A 54 -5.94 5.19 7.97
N VAL A 55 -5.59 5.08 6.67
CA VAL A 55 -6.24 4.16 5.72
C VAL A 55 -5.70 2.75 5.89
N LEU A 56 -4.40 2.63 6.13
CA LEU A 56 -3.76 1.38 6.54
C LEU A 56 -3.33 1.48 8.00
N ILE A 57 -3.20 0.33 8.65
CA ILE A 57 -2.59 0.19 9.97
C ILE A 57 -1.22 -0.46 9.76
N GLU A 58 -0.17 0.16 10.29
CA GLU A 58 1.19 -0.38 10.27
C GLU A 58 1.39 -1.33 11.46
N HIS A 59 2.01 -2.47 11.20
CA HIS A 59 2.27 -3.52 12.20
C HIS A 59 3.71 -4.02 12.11
N GLY A 60 4.19 -4.56 13.23
CA GLY A 60 5.47 -5.26 13.32
C GLY A 60 6.71 -4.35 13.40
N PRO A 61 7.90 -4.94 13.64
CA PRO A 61 9.17 -4.22 13.67
C PRO A 61 9.58 -3.77 12.26
N GLU A 62 10.64 -2.98 12.15
CA GLU A 62 11.11 -2.46 10.86
C GLU A 62 11.38 -3.53 9.80
N ASP A 63 11.95 -4.67 10.20
CA ASP A 63 12.36 -5.76 9.31
C ASP A 63 11.23 -6.71 8.92
N ASP A 64 10.13 -6.75 9.69
CA ASP A 64 8.92 -7.54 9.39
C ASP A 64 7.66 -6.68 9.28
N ARG A 65 7.86 -5.42 8.86
CA ARG A 65 6.80 -4.43 8.76
C ARG A 65 5.78 -4.83 7.71
N HIS A 66 4.52 -4.88 8.11
CA HIS A 66 3.39 -5.14 7.22
C HIS A 66 2.24 -4.18 7.50
N TYR A 67 1.29 -4.11 6.57
CA TYR A 67 0.18 -3.17 6.62
C TYR A 67 -1.14 -3.89 6.40
N THR A 68 -2.17 -3.56 7.17
CA THR A 68 -3.54 -4.05 6.95
C THR A 68 -4.50 -2.91 6.66
N LEU A 69 -5.61 -3.20 5.97
CA LEU A 69 -6.65 -2.20 5.73
C LEU A 69 -7.33 -1.82 7.04
N ASN A 70 -7.47 -0.53 7.31
CA ASN A 70 -8.28 -0.07 8.44
C ASN A 70 -9.77 -0.21 8.10
N LEU A 71 -10.38 -1.31 8.53
CA LEU A 71 -11.79 -1.63 8.24
C LEU A 71 -12.76 -0.61 8.84
N ALA A 72 -12.44 0.00 9.99
CA ALA A 72 -13.28 1.04 10.59
C ALA A 72 -13.39 2.27 9.66
N LYS A 73 -12.31 2.62 8.96
CA LYS A 73 -12.29 3.70 7.96
C LYS A 73 -12.83 3.27 6.60
N ALA A 74 -12.74 1.98 6.25
CA ALA A 74 -13.29 1.46 5.01
C ALA A 74 -14.83 1.38 5.04
N GLY A 75 -15.42 1.19 6.22
CA GLY A 75 -16.86 1.13 6.44
C GLY A 75 -17.56 2.48 6.60
N THR A 76 -16.83 3.58 6.77
CA THR A 76 -17.41 4.93 6.76
C THR A 76 -17.71 5.32 5.32
N ARG A 77 -18.93 5.02 4.87
CA ARG A 77 -19.45 5.34 3.54
C ARG A 77 -20.42 6.51 3.64
#